data_AF-A0A7J4EIW7-F1
#
_entry.id   AF-A0A7J4EIW7-F1
#
_cell.length_a   1.000
_cell.length_b   1.000
_cell.length_c   1.000
_cell.angle_alpha   90.00
_cell.angle_beta   90.00
_cell.angle_gamma   90.00
#
_symmetry.space_group_name_H-M   'P 1'
#
loop_
_entity.id
_entity.type
_entity.pdbx_description
1 polymer ?
#
loop_
_entity_poly.entity_id
_entity_poly.type
_entity_poly.pdbx_seq_one_letter_code
_entity_poly.pdbx_strand_id
1 'polypeptide(L)' 'MAHSARAELCIICGMKVLNKKVEKIIKVGNDVVILPIEAGVCTKCGEQYYTKKIHEKLQKVRPDLKNKK' A
#
# COMPACT_ATOMS: atom_id res chain seq x y z
N MET A 1 -23.22 -23.23 -5.73
CA MET A 1 -23.05 -22.58 -4.42
C MET A 1 -22.05 -21.46 -4.62
N ALA A 2 -22.45 -20.20 -4.39
CA ALA A 2 -21.60 -19.05 -4.62
C ALA A 2 -20.34 -19.14 -3.74
N HIS A 3 -19.16 -19.14 -4.36
CA HIS A 3 -17.91 -18.95 -3.64
C HIS A 3 -17.95 -17.55 -3.01
N SER A 4 -18.36 -17.50 -1.74
CA SER A 4 -18.33 -16.30 -0.91
C SER A 4 -16.94 -15.69 -1.03
N ALA A 5 -16.84 -14.53 -1.68
CA ALA A 5 -15.62 -13.75 -1.72
C ALA A 5 -15.26 -13.43 -0.26
N ARG A 6 -14.24 -14.10 0.27
CA ARG A 6 -13.76 -13.89 1.63
C ARG A 6 -13.34 -12.43 1.74
N ALA A 7 -14.13 -11.62 2.43
CA ALA A 7 -13.73 -10.27 2.76
C ALA A 7 -12.44 -10.36 3.58
N GLU A 8 -11.37 -9.75 3.10
CA GLU A 8 -10.15 -9.62 3.89
C GLU A 8 -10.47 -8.75 5.11
N LEU A 9 -10.20 -9.29 6.30
CA LEU A 9 -10.36 -8.57 7.56
C LEU A 9 -9.00 -8.00 7.98
N CYS A 10 -9.04 -6.79 8.51
CA CYS A 10 -7.87 -6.10 9.01
C CYS A 10 -7.32 -6.80 10.25
N ILE A 11 -6.07 -7.23 10.23
CA ILE A 11 -5.42 -7.87 11.39
C ILE A 11 -5.25 -6.91 12.58
N ILE A 12 -5.38 -5.60 12.37
CA ILE A 12 -5.21 -4.58 13.41
C ILE A 12 -6.52 -4.33 14.17
N CYS A 13 -7.67 -4.34 13.49
CA CYS A 13 -8.95 -3.97 14.13
C CYS A 13 -10.16 -4.84 13.75
N GLY A 14 -9.97 -5.89 12.95
CA GLY A 14 -11.01 -6.85 12.55
C GLY A 14 -12.00 -6.36 11.49
N MET A 15 -11.90 -5.11 11.02
CA MET A 15 -12.85 -4.54 10.05
C MET A 15 -12.49 -4.86 8.60
N LYS A 16 -13.46 -4.70 7.70
CA LYS A 16 -13.31 -4.97 6.25
C LYS A 16 -12.15 -4.18 5.64
N VAL A 17 -11.38 -4.85 4.79
CA VAL A 17 -10.36 -4.26 3.92
C VAL A 17 -10.94 -4.15 2.51
N LEU A 18 -10.77 -3.00 1.87
CA LEU A 18 -11.20 -2.73 0.49
C LEU A 18 -10.00 -2.37 -0.37
N ASN A 19 -9.89 -2.98 -1.55
CA ASN A 19 -8.90 -2.58 -2.55
C ASN A 19 -9.27 -1.23 -3.15
N LYS A 20 -8.35 -0.27 -3.07
CA LYS A 20 -8.47 1.04 -3.73
C LYS A 20 -7.10 1.60 -4.08
N LYS A 21 -7.09 2.59 -4.99
CA LYS A 21 -5.91 3.42 -5.23
C LYS A 21 -5.67 4.35 -4.05
N VAL A 22 -4.42 4.41 -3.60
CA VAL A 22 -3.95 5.32 -2.55
C VAL A 22 -2.66 6.00 -2.99
N GLU A 23 -2.40 7.18 -2.42
CA GLU A 23 -1.13 7.87 -2.59
C GLU A 23 -0.13 7.41 -1.53
N LYS A 24 0.99 6.83 -1.98
CA LYS A 24 2.13 6.53 -1.13
C LYS A 24 3.13 7.67 -1.18
N ILE A 25 3.25 8.38 -0.07
CA ILE A 25 4.26 9.42 0.11
C ILE A 25 5.55 8.77 0.61
N ILE A 26 6.63 8.94 -0.12
CA ILE A 26 7.98 8.47 0.22
C ILE A 26 8.87 9.70 0.37
N LYS A 27 9.44 9.88 1.57
CA LYS A 27 10.45 10.90 1.82
C LYS A 27 11.84 10.28 1.68
N VAL A 28 12.71 10.87 0.87
CA VAL A 28 14.09 10.43 0.66
C VAL A 28 15.00 11.66 0.76
N GLY A 29 15.74 11.79 1.87
CA GLY A 29 16.50 13.01 2.15
C GLY A 29 15.56 14.22 2.21
N ASN A 30 15.80 15.21 1.34
CA ASN A 30 14.96 16.40 1.20
C ASN A 30 13.85 16.25 0.15
N ASP A 31 13.87 15.16 -0.62
CA ASP A 31 12.89 14.94 -1.68
C ASP A 31 11.65 14.20 -1.17
N VAL A 32 10.52 14.51 -1.80
CA VAL A 32 9.24 13.84 -1.58
C VAL A 32 8.74 13.28 -2.90
N VAL A 33 8.43 11.99 -2.91
CA VAL A 33 7.85 11.30 -4.06
C VAL A 33 6.48 10.77 -3.68
N ILE A 34 5.49 11.09 -4.50
CA ILE A 34 4.10 10.66 -4.34
C ILE A 34 3.78 9.66 -5.44
N LEU A 35 3.41 8.44 -5.06
CA LEU A 35 3.12 7.34 -6.00
C LEU A 35 1.71 6.83 -5.80
N PRO A 36 0.85 6.87 -6.82
CA PRO A 36 -0.43 6.17 -6.77
C PRO A 36 -0.21 4.65 -6.85
N ILE A 37 -0.70 3.90 -5.86
CA ILE A 37 -0.59 2.44 -5.79
C ILE A 37 -1.93 1.80 -5.44
N GLU A 38 -2.15 0.57 -5.91
CA GLU A 38 -3.26 -0.27 -5.45
C GLU A 38 -2.92 -0.87 -4.09
N ALA A 39 -3.81 -0.72 -3.11
CA ALA A 39 -3.66 -1.29 -1.78
C ALA A 39 -5.01 -1.70 -1.19
N GLY A 40 -4.99 -2.74 -0.37
CA GLY A 40 -6.11 -3.02 0.53
C GLY A 40 -6.10 -2.00 1.67
N VAL A 41 -7.19 -1.32 1.93
CA VAL A 41 -7.28 -0.32 3.01
C VAL A 41 -8.41 -0.68 3.95
N CYS A 42 -8.10 -0.77 5.24
CA CYS A 42 -9.11 -0.96 6.27
C CYS A 42 -10.09 0.22 6.29
N THR A 43 -11.39 -0.08 6.30
CA THR A 43 -12.46 0.94 6.33
C THR A 43 -12.58 1.68 7.65
N LYS A 44 -11.90 1.22 8.72
CA LYS A 44 -11.96 1.82 10.06
C LYS A 44 -10.65 2.48 10.48
N CYS A 45 -9.56 1.72 10.57
CA CYS A 45 -8.29 2.26 11.08
C CYS A 45 -7.34 2.81 10.00
N GLY A 46 -7.64 2.58 8.71
CA GLY A 46 -6.81 3.06 7.60
C GLY A 46 -5.55 2.25 7.33
N GLU A 47 -5.34 1.11 8.02
CA GLU A 47 -4.22 0.20 7.76
C GLU A 47 -4.17 -0.19 6.28
N GLN A 48 -2.97 -0.13 5.68
CA GLN A 48 -2.76 -0.39 4.26
C GLN A 48 -2.01 -1.71 4.06
N TYR A 49 -2.60 -2.60 3.28
CA TYR A 49 -2.06 -3.90 2.93
C TYR A 49 -1.54 -3.87 1.49
N TYR A 50 -0.26 -4.15 1.32
CA TYR A 50 0.38 -4.18 0.00
C TYR A 50 0.67 -5.62 -0.42
N THR A 51 0.40 -5.92 -1.69
CA THR A 51 0.85 -7.19 -2.28
C THR A 51 2.38 -7.22 -2.37
N LYS A 52 2.97 -8.41 -2.47
CA LYS A 52 4.42 -8.59 -2.68
C LYS A 52 4.94 -7.74 -3.85
N LYS A 53 4.21 -7.70 -4.97
CA LYS A 53 4.55 -6.90 -6.16
C LYS A 53 4.62 -5.40 -5.86
N ILE A 54 3.67 -4.87 -5.10
CA ILE A 54 3.68 -3.44 -4.71
C ILE A 54 4.82 -3.18 -3.73
N HIS A 55 5.03 -4.07 -2.75
CA HIS A 55 6.11 -3.95 -1.80
C HIS A 55 7.50 -3.91 -2.49
N GLU A 56 7.76 -4.82 -3.43
CA GLU A 56 9.00 -4.84 -4.23
C GLU A 56 9.20 -3.57 -5.06
N LYS A 57 8.13 -3.02 -5.66
CA LYS A 57 8.20 -1.74 -6.37
C LYS A 57 8.59 -0.60 -5.43
N LEU A 58 7.98 -0.53 -4.25
CA LEU A 58 8.30 0.50 -3.25
C LEU A 58 9.74 0.39 -2.75
N GLN A 59 10.28 -0.82 -2.63
CA GLN A 59 11.69 -1.03 -2.27
C GLN A 59 12.66 -0.49 -3.34
N LYS A 60 12.33 -0.63 -4.63
CA LYS A 60 13.16 -0.14 -5.76
C LYS A 60 13.17 1.38 -5.91
N VAL A 61 12.07 2.06 -5.54
CA VAL A 61 12.01 3.53 -5.62
C VAL A 61 13.03 4.20 -4.69
N ARG A 62 13.31 3.62 -3.52
CA ARG A 62 14.26 4.22 -2.55
C ARG A 62 15.69 4.35 -3.08
N PRO A 63 16.34 3.31 -3.64
CA PRO A 63 17.68 3.44 -4.22
C PRO A 63 17.71 4.31 -5.47
N ASP A 64 16.68 4.26 -6.32
CA ASP A 64 16.61 5.07 -7.55
C ASP A 64 16.64 6.57 -7.24
N LEU A 65 16.03 7.00 -6.13
CA LEU A 65 16.02 8.39 -5.69
C LEU A 65 17.33 8.82 -5.02
N LYS A 66 18.06 7.91 -4.36
CA LYS A 66 19.37 8.22 -3.76
C LYS A 66 20.48 8.43 -4.81
N ASN A 67 20.31 7.86 -6.00
CA ASN A 67 21.31 7.91 -7.07
C ASN A 67 21.09 9.07 -8.05
N LYS A 68 20.05 9.89 -7.87
CA LYS A 68 19.89 11.16 -8.58
C LYS A 68 20.78 12.21 -7.89
N LYS A 69 22.06 12.22 -8.25
CA LYS A 69 22.95 13.36 -7.97
C LYS A 69 22.72 14.47 -8.98
#